data_AF-A0A1S2HPS9-F1
#
_entry.id   AF-A0A1S2HPS9-F1
#
_cell.length_a   1.000
_cell.length_b   1.000
_cell.length_c   1.000
_cell.angle_alpha   90.00
_cell.angle_beta   90.00
_cell.angle_gamma   90.00
#
_symmetry.space_group_name_H-M   'P 1'
#
loop_
_entity.id
_entity.type
_entity.pdbx_description
1 polymer ?
#
loop_
_entity_poly.entity_id
_entity_poly.type
_entity_poly.pdbx_seq_one_letter_code
_entity_poly.pdbx_strand_id
1 'polypeptide(L)'
;MAVPVALGTEDRTARLTLRRPDHWRREDSPRADLRLTGDDVELTVRSRPSDRAIGDENTGLLARLPGSVEGLLLVGCDPWTTVGAPARLVEYVRPDDAGDVAGTHLLFVTGRHRVDLTIERPLRRLLDTDDLVLAVLESVRATEPTPVRPERDLESLPTAAPAPVLDGPRLSRDAVGTLRSLAGRRWNPTLLRSAAGRELIEAGLVGRLGTLPDATQSLLAPWAGDVEPVTLEQHLPDGGGTRLQAWSQTVVDGTDETGAVVAAVPPDRLVALMAGRLGIGPAWTFPFRTGSLPEHLLGRRLTGGADAPDLPADLVEADPRLARFWAAPWTVSFLRRPGKPNPVTVVHADGQGFARVGRSEAGETVFGTDSPANVYRSVVRALLG
;
A
#
# COMPACT_ATOMS: atom_id res chain seq x y z
N MET A 1 -2.03 -10.71 20.12
CA MET A 1 -1.60 -12.08 19.76
C MET A 1 -2.47 -12.52 18.60
N ALA A 2 -1.87 -12.85 17.45
CA ALA A 2 -2.62 -13.39 16.32
C ALA A 2 -3.19 -14.76 16.71
N VAL A 3 -4.44 -15.03 16.34
CA VAL A 3 -5.05 -16.35 16.55
C VAL A 3 -4.32 -17.32 15.63
N PRO A 4 -3.80 -18.47 16.12
CA PRO A 4 -3.13 -19.43 15.26
C PRO A 4 -4.08 -19.90 14.16
N VAL A 5 -3.71 -19.68 12.90
CA VAL A 5 -4.45 -20.24 11.77
C VAL A 5 -4.18 -21.74 11.74
N ALA A 6 -5.23 -22.55 11.92
CA ALA A 6 -5.12 -23.99 11.90
C ALA A 6 -4.88 -24.48 10.47
N LEU A 7 -3.61 -24.62 10.09
CA LEU A 7 -3.21 -25.33 8.88
C LEU A 7 -3.28 -26.84 9.14
N GLY A 8 -3.91 -27.59 8.25
CA GLY A 8 -4.13 -29.03 8.39
C GLY A 8 -3.18 -29.82 7.51
N THR A 9 -3.62 -30.10 6.28
CA THR A 9 -2.95 -30.94 5.29
C THR A 9 -1.56 -30.42 4.88
N GLU A 10 -0.59 -31.32 4.86
CA GLU A 10 0.76 -31.08 4.33
C GLU A 10 0.84 -31.57 2.88
N ASP A 11 1.24 -30.68 1.98
CA ASP A 11 1.55 -30.99 0.58
C ASP A 11 3.05 -30.99 0.35
N ARG A 12 3.50 -31.89 -0.53
CA ARG A 12 4.91 -32.06 -0.86
C ARG A 12 5.13 -32.08 -2.37
N THR A 13 6.18 -31.38 -2.80
CA THR A 13 6.77 -31.49 -4.13
C THR A 13 8.19 -32.07 -4.02
N ALA A 14 8.91 -32.17 -5.14
CA ALA A 14 10.32 -32.57 -5.13
C ALA A 14 11.26 -31.54 -4.46
N ARG A 15 10.80 -30.30 -4.24
CA ARG A 15 11.64 -29.17 -3.79
C ARG A 15 11.14 -28.48 -2.52
N LEU A 16 9.86 -28.63 -2.18
CA LEU A 16 9.28 -28.02 -0.99
C LEU A 16 8.23 -28.88 -0.32
N THR A 17 7.99 -28.59 0.95
CA THR A 17 6.78 -28.94 1.70
C THR A 17 6.07 -27.66 2.14
N LEU A 18 4.75 -27.68 2.21
CA LEU A 18 3.94 -26.61 2.79
C LEU A 18 2.70 -27.18 3.47
N ARG A 19 2.07 -26.40 4.33
CA ARG A 19 0.77 -26.73 4.94
C ARG A 19 -0.31 -25.80 4.43
N ARG A 20 -1.51 -26.33 4.27
CA ARG A 20 -2.71 -25.61 3.81
C ARG A 20 -3.93 -25.98 4.65
N PRO A 21 -5.02 -25.21 4.57
CA PRO A 21 -6.32 -25.66 5.07
C PRO A 21 -6.79 -26.93 4.37
N ASP A 22 -7.53 -27.77 5.09
CA ASP A 22 -8.01 -29.06 4.56
C ASP A 22 -9.03 -28.90 3.43
N HIS A 23 -9.82 -27.82 3.46
CA HIS A 23 -10.84 -27.55 2.44
C HIS A 23 -10.28 -27.00 1.13
N TRP A 24 -9.01 -26.58 1.10
CA TRP A 24 -8.34 -26.23 -0.16
C TRP A 24 -8.20 -27.47 -1.04
N ARG A 25 -8.32 -27.29 -2.34
CA ARG A 25 -8.27 -28.39 -3.30
C ARG A 25 -6.96 -28.35 -4.06
N ARG A 26 -6.37 -29.52 -4.23
CA ARG A 26 -5.28 -29.72 -5.18
C ARG A 26 -5.88 -29.88 -6.57
N GLU A 27 -5.35 -29.12 -7.51
CA GLU A 27 -5.76 -29.16 -8.91
C GLU A 27 -4.65 -29.72 -9.78
N ASP A 28 -5.04 -30.50 -10.79
CA ASP A 28 -4.10 -30.97 -11.81
C ASP A 28 -3.75 -29.80 -12.75
N SER A 29 -2.45 -29.54 -12.87
CA SER A 29 -1.93 -28.50 -13.76
C SER A 29 -0.67 -28.98 -14.46
N PRO A 30 -0.64 -29.05 -15.80
CA PRO A 30 0.55 -29.50 -16.54
C PRO A 30 1.69 -28.47 -16.47
N ARG A 31 1.45 -27.27 -15.93
CA ARG A 31 2.39 -26.15 -15.87
C ARG A 31 2.83 -25.82 -14.44
N ALA A 32 2.49 -26.65 -13.46
CA ALA A 32 2.84 -26.43 -12.05
C ALA A 32 3.20 -27.74 -11.38
N ASP A 33 4.15 -27.69 -10.45
CA ASP A 33 4.49 -28.84 -9.60
C ASP A 33 3.40 -29.07 -8.55
N LEU A 34 2.71 -27.99 -8.16
CA LEU A 34 1.56 -27.98 -7.27
C LEU A 34 0.67 -26.77 -7.60
N ARG A 35 -0.64 -27.00 -7.68
CA ARG A 35 -1.65 -25.94 -7.71
C ARG A 35 -2.70 -26.23 -6.64
N LEU A 36 -2.99 -25.21 -5.83
CA LEU A 36 -3.97 -25.27 -4.75
C LEU A 36 -4.96 -24.12 -4.90
N THR A 37 -6.24 -24.38 -4.66
CA THR A 37 -7.29 -23.36 -4.70
C THR A 37 -8.23 -23.47 -3.49
N GLY A 38 -8.63 -22.33 -2.94
CA GLY A 38 -9.59 -22.24 -1.83
C GLY A 38 -9.67 -20.83 -1.27
N ASP A 39 -10.83 -20.44 -0.71
CA ASP A 39 -11.07 -19.09 -0.13
C ASP A 39 -10.80 -17.91 -1.08
N ASP A 40 -11.03 -18.09 -2.39
CA ASP A 40 -10.65 -17.15 -3.46
C ASP A 40 -9.12 -16.92 -3.58
N VAL A 41 -8.32 -17.84 -3.03
CA VAL A 41 -6.86 -17.85 -3.12
C VAL A 41 -6.43 -18.94 -4.08
N GLU A 42 -5.52 -18.60 -4.99
CA GLU A 42 -4.79 -19.54 -5.84
C GLU A 42 -3.31 -19.55 -5.43
N LEU A 43 -2.78 -20.74 -5.11
CA LEU A 43 -1.36 -20.96 -4.88
C LEU A 43 -0.80 -21.86 -5.98
N THR A 44 0.27 -21.40 -6.64
CA THR A 44 0.99 -22.16 -7.66
C THR A 44 2.46 -22.29 -7.29
N VAL A 45 3.00 -23.50 -7.38
CA VAL A 45 4.44 -23.80 -7.22
C VAL A 45 5.02 -24.23 -8.55
N ARG A 46 6.18 -23.66 -8.91
CA ARG A 46 6.98 -24.06 -10.05
C ARG A 46 8.45 -24.14 -9.66
N SER A 47 9.11 -25.23 -10.02
CA SER A 47 10.55 -25.37 -9.88
C SER A 47 11.23 -25.46 -11.25
N ARG A 48 12.40 -24.83 -11.36
CA ARG A 48 13.19 -24.78 -12.60
C ARG A 48 14.67 -25.00 -12.24
N PRO A 49 15.44 -25.75 -13.04
CA PRO A 49 16.88 -25.84 -12.86
C PRO A 49 17.51 -24.43 -12.91
N SER A 50 18.34 -24.10 -11.92
CA SER A 50 19.10 -22.87 -11.86
C SER A 50 20.21 -22.98 -10.81
N ASP A 51 21.41 -22.54 -11.19
CA ASP A 51 22.58 -22.47 -10.31
C ASP A 51 22.86 -21.02 -9.85
N ARG A 52 21.94 -20.09 -10.13
CA ARG A 52 22.07 -18.67 -9.79
C ARG A 52 21.87 -18.42 -8.30
N ALA A 53 22.49 -17.36 -7.79
CA ALA A 53 22.23 -16.89 -6.44
C ALA A 53 20.83 -16.27 -6.34
N ILE A 54 20.27 -16.21 -5.12
CA ILE A 54 18.94 -15.63 -4.90
C ILE A 54 18.87 -14.17 -5.35
N GLY A 55 19.94 -13.37 -5.17
CA GLY A 55 19.99 -11.98 -5.62
C GLY A 55 19.87 -11.85 -7.14
N ASP A 56 20.50 -12.73 -7.92
CA ASP A 56 20.39 -12.75 -9.38
C ASP A 56 18.97 -13.16 -9.83
N GLU A 57 18.39 -14.14 -9.16
CA GLU A 57 17.02 -14.59 -9.47
C GLU A 57 15.99 -13.53 -9.11
N ASN A 58 16.15 -12.85 -7.98
CA ASN A 58 15.26 -11.78 -7.57
C ASN A 58 15.40 -10.55 -8.46
N THR A 59 16.64 -10.16 -8.81
CA THR A 59 16.88 -9.12 -9.83
C THR A 59 16.17 -9.46 -11.14
N GLY A 60 16.28 -10.72 -11.59
CA GLY A 60 15.57 -11.20 -12.77
C GLY A 60 14.04 -11.16 -12.63
N LEU A 61 13.50 -11.46 -11.45
CA LEU A 61 12.07 -11.36 -11.15
C LEU A 61 11.60 -9.90 -11.21
N LEU A 62 12.28 -9.01 -10.49
CA LEU A 62 11.96 -7.58 -10.40
C LEU A 62 12.10 -6.85 -11.74
N ALA A 63 13.00 -7.30 -12.62
CA ALA A 63 13.12 -6.77 -13.98
C ALA A 63 11.93 -7.15 -14.88
N ARG A 64 11.25 -8.28 -14.61
CA ARG A 64 10.16 -8.80 -15.45
C ARG A 64 8.77 -8.42 -14.93
N LEU A 65 8.57 -8.35 -13.62
CA LEU A 65 7.25 -8.12 -13.03
C LEU A 65 6.60 -6.81 -13.50
N PRO A 66 7.25 -5.63 -13.45
CA PRO A 66 6.62 -4.37 -13.87
C PRO A 66 6.17 -4.36 -15.34
N GLY A 67 6.85 -5.11 -16.22
CA GLY A 67 6.49 -5.24 -17.64
C GLY A 67 5.55 -6.40 -17.94
N SER A 68 5.13 -7.17 -16.94
CA SER A 68 4.28 -8.35 -17.14
C SER A 68 2.81 -7.99 -17.38
N VAL A 69 2.34 -6.92 -16.74
CA VAL A 69 0.98 -6.37 -16.87
C VAL A 69 1.08 -4.85 -16.74
N GLU A 70 0.42 -4.12 -17.65
CA GLU A 70 0.37 -2.66 -17.58
C GLU A 70 -0.30 -2.21 -16.27
N GLY A 71 0.36 -1.32 -15.52
CA GLY A 71 -0.14 -0.81 -14.25
C GLY A 71 0.10 -1.72 -13.04
N LEU A 72 0.93 -2.77 -13.18
CA LEU A 72 1.36 -3.56 -12.02
C LEU A 72 2.15 -2.69 -11.02
N LEU A 73 1.70 -2.69 -9.77
CA LEU A 73 2.34 -2.02 -8.65
C LEU A 73 3.16 -3.04 -7.84
N LEU A 74 4.48 -2.84 -7.76
CA LEU A 74 5.30 -3.54 -6.77
C LEU A 74 5.06 -2.92 -5.40
N VAL A 75 4.54 -3.73 -4.49
CA VAL A 75 4.11 -3.29 -3.16
C VAL A 75 5.22 -3.46 -2.14
N GLY A 76 5.99 -4.54 -2.19
CA GLY A 76 7.04 -4.82 -1.21
C GLY A 76 8.06 -5.84 -1.70
N CYS A 77 9.25 -5.81 -1.10
CA CYS A 77 10.32 -6.76 -1.35
C CYS A 77 11.14 -6.94 -0.07
N ASP A 78 11.10 -8.14 0.52
CA ASP A 78 11.78 -8.42 1.79
C ASP A 78 12.52 -9.76 1.77
N PRO A 79 13.62 -9.90 2.53
CA PRO A 79 14.23 -11.20 2.78
C PRO A 79 13.25 -12.11 3.53
N TRP A 80 13.22 -13.39 3.15
CA TRP A 80 12.37 -14.39 3.79
C TRP A 80 13.22 -15.52 4.35
N THR A 81 12.93 -15.96 5.59
CA THR A 81 13.87 -16.81 6.35
C THR A 81 13.30 -18.17 6.73
N THR A 82 11.98 -18.34 6.74
CA THR A 82 11.35 -19.56 7.28
C THR A 82 11.55 -20.80 6.39
N VAL A 83 11.89 -20.61 5.11
CA VAL A 83 12.04 -21.70 4.12
C VAL A 83 13.22 -22.62 4.42
N GLY A 84 14.23 -22.15 5.16
CA GLY A 84 15.48 -22.90 5.35
C GLY A 84 16.40 -22.87 4.12
N ALA A 85 16.19 -21.91 3.22
CA ALA A 85 17.01 -21.65 2.05
C ALA A 85 17.02 -20.12 1.76
N PRO A 86 18.00 -19.58 1.01
CA PRO A 86 18.00 -18.17 0.64
C PRO A 86 16.72 -17.82 -0.15
N ALA A 87 15.95 -16.85 0.35
CA ALA A 87 14.64 -16.53 -0.19
C ALA A 87 14.32 -15.02 -0.16
N ARG A 88 13.40 -14.63 -1.05
CA ARG A 88 12.82 -13.29 -1.18
C ARG A 88 11.31 -13.40 -1.27
N LEU A 89 10.63 -12.49 -0.60
CA LEU A 89 9.19 -12.29 -0.73
C LEU A 89 8.95 -11.00 -1.50
N VAL A 90 8.29 -11.10 -2.65
CA VAL A 90 7.87 -9.94 -3.45
C VAL A 90 6.36 -9.88 -3.43
N GLU A 91 5.80 -8.75 -3.02
CA GLU A 91 4.36 -8.50 -3.03
C GLU A 91 4.03 -7.49 -4.13
N TYR A 92 2.94 -7.72 -4.86
CA TYR A 92 2.51 -6.87 -5.95
C TYR A 92 0.98 -6.81 -6.06
N VAL A 93 0.48 -5.80 -6.75
CA VAL A 93 -0.91 -5.72 -7.20
C VAL A 93 -0.92 -5.55 -8.70
N ARG A 94 -1.69 -6.36 -9.41
CA ARG A 94 -1.86 -6.26 -10.85
C ARG A 94 -3.32 -5.93 -11.18
N PRO A 95 -3.57 -5.03 -12.16
CA PRO A 95 -4.91 -4.83 -12.68
C PRO A 95 -5.47 -6.10 -13.33
N ASP A 96 -6.78 -6.27 -13.25
CA ASP A 96 -7.52 -7.35 -13.92
C ASP A 96 -8.95 -6.88 -14.23
N ASP A 97 -9.55 -7.40 -15.30
CA ASP A 97 -10.87 -6.95 -15.76
C ASP A 97 -11.98 -7.18 -14.71
N ALA A 98 -11.82 -8.21 -13.87
CA ALA A 98 -12.76 -8.55 -12.81
C ALA A 98 -12.51 -7.81 -11.48
N GLY A 99 -11.47 -6.97 -11.41
CA GLY A 99 -11.00 -6.27 -10.21
C GLY A 99 -9.56 -6.64 -9.86
N ASP A 100 -8.83 -5.73 -9.23
CA ASP A 100 -7.38 -5.87 -9.06
C ASP A 100 -7.02 -7.14 -8.26
N VAL A 101 -5.87 -7.74 -8.59
CA VAL A 101 -5.38 -8.97 -7.98
C VAL A 101 -4.15 -8.67 -7.13
N ALA A 102 -4.20 -9.04 -5.86
CA ALA A 102 -3.05 -9.02 -4.96
C ALA A 102 -2.26 -10.32 -5.10
N GLY A 103 -0.97 -10.19 -5.38
CA GLY A 103 -0.03 -11.28 -5.55
C GLY A 103 1.08 -11.27 -4.51
N THR A 104 1.46 -12.45 -4.06
CA THR A 104 2.62 -12.69 -3.21
C THR A 104 3.51 -13.75 -3.87
N HIS A 105 4.74 -13.40 -4.17
CA HIS A 105 5.72 -14.26 -4.83
C HIS A 105 6.87 -14.57 -3.87
N LEU A 106 6.86 -15.77 -3.32
CA LEU A 106 7.99 -16.32 -2.56
C LEU A 106 8.94 -17.03 -3.53
N LEU A 107 10.13 -16.46 -3.67
CA LEU A 107 11.21 -16.97 -4.51
C LEU A 107 12.32 -17.51 -3.61
N PHE A 108 12.75 -18.75 -3.82
CA PHE A 108 13.93 -19.27 -3.13
C PHE A 108 14.76 -20.18 -4.02
N VAL A 109 16.03 -20.36 -3.66
CA VAL A 109 16.98 -21.19 -4.40
C VAL A 109 17.53 -22.30 -3.52
N THR A 110 17.72 -23.49 -4.11
CA THR A 110 18.30 -24.68 -3.45
C THR A 110 19.75 -24.94 -3.88
N GLY A 111 20.33 -24.05 -4.69
CA GLY A 111 21.65 -24.19 -5.29
C GLY A 111 21.69 -24.99 -6.60
N ARG A 112 20.62 -25.70 -6.95
CA ARG A 112 20.43 -26.35 -8.27
C ARG A 112 19.11 -26.01 -8.94
N HIS A 113 18.18 -25.47 -8.16
CA HIS A 113 16.86 -25.07 -8.63
C HIS A 113 16.50 -23.73 -8.05
N ARG A 114 15.78 -22.97 -8.87
CA ARG A 114 14.91 -21.89 -8.43
C ARG A 114 13.52 -22.46 -8.20
N VAL A 115 12.87 -22.00 -7.15
CA VAL A 115 11.48 -22.33 -6.84
C VAL A 115 10.68 -21.04 -6.71
N ASP A 116 9.64 -20.94 -7.53
CA ASP A 116 8.67 -19.86 -7.54
C ASP A 116 7.38 -20.38 -6.89
N LEU A 117 6.98 -19.78 -5.75
CA LEU A 117 5.68 -19.97 -5.15
C LEU A 117 4.91 -18.65 -5.27
N THR A 118 3.81 -18.67 -6.03
CA THR A 118 2.96 -17.50 -6.24
C THR A 118 1.61 -17.76 -5.59
N ILE A 119 1.14 -16.80 -4.80
CA ILE A 119 -0.19 -16.78 -4.19
C ILE A 119 -0.92 -15.56 -4.75
N GLU A 120 -2.03 -15.76 -5.44
CA GLU A 120 -2.87 -14.67 -5.95
C GLU A 120 -4.28 -14.73 -5.34
N ARG A 121 -4.85 -13.55 -5.08
CA ARG A 121 -6.22 -13.39 -4.58
C ARG A 121 -6.80 -12.04 -5.02
N PRO A 122 -8.14 -11.90 -5.14
CA PRO A 122 -8.74 -10.59 -5.40
C PRO A 122 -8.33 -9.58 -4.33
N LEU A 123 -8.03 -8.34 -4.71
CA LEU A 123 -7.57 -7.28 -3.79
C LEU A 123 -8.58 -7.04 -2.66
N ARG A 124 -9.88 -7.08 -2.96
CA ARG A 124 -10.97 -7.01 -1.98
C ARG A 124 -10.95 -8.11 -0.91
N ARG A 125 -10.24 -9.22 -1.14
CA ARG A 125 -10.07 -10.32 -0.18
C ARG A 125 -8.73 -10.25 0.55
N LEU A 126 -7.86 -9.27 0.24
CA LEU A 126 -6.50 -9.17 0.76
C LEU A 126 -6.45 -9.33 2.28
N LEU A 127 -7.28 -8.54 3.00
CA LEU A 127 -7.29 -8.50 4.47
C LEU A 127 -7.88 -9.77 5.10
N ASP A 128 -8.99 -10.26 4.54
CA ASP A 128 -9.69 -11.46 5.06
C ASP A 128 -8.86 -12.73 4.94
N THR A 129 -7.93 -12.75 3.99
CA THR A 129 -7.07 -13.91 3.68
C THR A 129 -5.62 -13.71 4.13
N ASP A 130 -5.27 -12.55 4.68
CA ASP A 130 -3.87 -12.18 4.92
C ASP A 130 -3.19 -13.09 5.94
N ASP A 131 -3.83 -13.28 7.10
CA ASP A 131 -3.34 -14.17 8.16
C ASP A 131 -3.20 -15.61 7.67
N LEU A 132 -4.13 -16.06 6.83
CA LEU A 132 -4.09 -17.39 6.22
C LEU A 132 -2.91 -17.53 5.26
N VAL A 133 -2.75 -16.57 4.34
CA VAL A 133 -1.65 -16.57 3.37
C VAL A 133 -0.30 -16.50 4.07
N LEU A 134 -0.16 -15.65 5.10
CA LEU A 134 1.05 -15.56 5.90
C LEU A 134 1.37 -16.89 6.59
N ALA A 135 0.38 -17.52 7.23
CA ALA A 135 0.57 -18.83 7.86
C ALA A 135 1.04 -19.89 6.84
N VAL A 136 0.45 -19.93 5.64
CA VAL A 136 0.87 -20.84 4.57
C VAL A 136 2.32 -20.57 4.18
N LEU A 137 2.71 -19.31 3.95
CA LEU A 137 4.09 -18.93 3.62
C LEU A 137 5.08 -19.31 4.74
N GLU A 138 4.70 -19.10 6.00
CA GLU A 138 5.49 -19.47 7.17
C GLU A 138 5.66 -20.98 7.34
N SER A 139 4.80 -21.79 6.73
CA SER A 139 4.88 -23.25 6.74
C SER A 139 5.80 -23.83 5.64
N VAL A 140 6.16 -23.03 4.62
CA VAL A 140 6.96 -23.49 3.48
C VAL A 140 8.36 -23.88 3.95
N ARG A 141 8.83 -25.07 3.59
CA ARG A 141 10.20 -25.54 3.85
C ARG A 141 10.80 -26.13 2.59
N ALA A 142 12.07 -25.86 2.32
CA ALA A 142 12.82 -26.57 1.30
C ALA A 142 13.04 -28.03 1.72
N THR A 143 12.90 -28.98 0.79
CA THR A 143 13.06 -30.42 1.10
C THR A 143 14.52 -30.86 1.21
N GLU A 144 15.45 -30.11 0.63
CA GLU A 144 16.88 -30.41 0.63
C GLU A 144 17.64 -29.33 1.44
N PRO A 145 18.60 -29.73 2.31
CA PRO A 145 19.44 -28.78 3.01
C PRO A 145 20.23 -27.93 2.01
N THR A 146 20.03 -26.62 2.04
CA THR A 146 20.72 -25.69 1.15
C THR A 146 21.88 -25.05 1.91
N PRO A 147 23.13 -25.08 1.40
CA PRO A 147 24.23 -24.38 2.03
C PRO A 147 23.91 -22.88 2.08
N VAL A 148 23.71 -22.36 3.29
CA VAL A 148 23.51 -20.93 3.52
C VAL A 148 24.83 -20.23 3.25
N ARG A 149 24.91 -19.49 2.13
CA ARG A 149 25.96 -18.49 1.97
C ARG A 149 25.50 -17.23 2.69
N PRO A 150 26.35 -16.58 3.51
CA PRO A 150 26.00 -15.29 4.09
C PRO A 150 25.79 -14.30 2.94
N GLU A 151 24.55 -13.86 2.74
CA GLU A 151 24.25 -12.72 1.87
C GLU A 151 24.85 -11.47 2.51
N ARG A 152 25.80 -10.84 1.83
CA ARG A 152 26.42 -9.61 2.34
C ARG A 152 25.88 -8.35 1.68
N ASP A 153 25.41 -8.44 0.44
CA ASP A 153 24.92 -7.29 -0.32
C ASP A 153 23.52 -7.58 -0.88
N LEU A 154 22.56 -6.72 -0.57
CA LEU A 154 21.23 -6.77 -1.16
C LEU A 154 21.26 -6.16 -2.56
N GLU A 155 20.50 -6.77 -3.46
CA GLU A 155 20.32 -6.30 -4.82
C GLU A 155 19.61 -4.94 -4.88
N SER A 156 19.87 -4.19 -5.95
CA SER A 156 19.17 -2.94 -6.23
C SER A 156 17.71 -3.21 -6.54
N LEU A 157 16.83 -2.41 -5.96
CA LEU A 157 15.40 -2.46 -6.22
C LEU A 157 15.05 -1.55 -7.40
N PRO A 158 14.04 -1.90 -8.22
CA PRO A 158 13.59 -1.04 -9.30
C PRO A 158 12.97 0.23 -8.72
N THR A 159 13.07 1.33 -9.47
CA THR A 159 12.37 2.56 -9.13
C THR A 159 10.87 2.31 -9.10
N ALA A 160 10.18 2.85 -8.10
CA ALA A 160 8.73 2.80 -8.03
C ALA A 160 8.11 3.44 -9.30
N ALA A 161 7.03 2.84 -9.79
CA ALA A 161 6.27 3.43 -10.88
C ALA A 161 5.73 4.81 -10.44
N PRO A 162 5.60 5.77 -11.37
CA PRO A 162 5.00 7.06 -11.05
C PRO A 162 3.59 6.85 -10.49
N ALA A 163 3.26 7.62 -9.45
CA ALA A 163 1.94 7.58 -8.85
C ALA A 163 0.88 7.93 -9.92
N PRO A 164 -0.24 7.19 -9.98
CA PRO A 164 -1.35 7.62 -10.82
C PRO A 164 -1.84 8.98 -10.34
N VAL A 165 -2.28 9.81 -11.29
CA VAL A 165 -2.83 11.14 -11.00
C VAL A 165 -4.35 11.06 -11.17
N LEU A 166 -5.07 11.73 -10.27
CA LEU A 166 -6.51 11.88 -10.42
C LEU A 166 -6.81 12.75 -11.64
N ASP A 167 -7.54 12.19 -12.61
CA ASP A 167 -8.03 12.94 -13.77
C ASP A 167 -9.42 13.52 -13.48
N GLY A 168 -9.66 14.73 -13.94
CA GLY A 168 -10.91 15.45 -13.72
C GLY A 168 -10.76 16.97 -13.76
N PRO A 169 -11.89 17.71 -13.71
CA PRO A 169 -11.86 19.15 -13.66
C PRO A 169 -11.20 19.62 -12.36
N ARG A 170 -10.25 20.54 -12.50
CA ARG A 170 -9.69 21.27 -11.35
C ARG A 170 -10.62 22.43 -11.02
N LEU A 171 -11.09 22.44 -9.79
CA LEU A 171 -12.06 23.40 -9.27
C LEU A 171 -11.46 24.24 -8.14
N SER A 172 -11.88 25.50 -8.05
CA SER A 172 -11.66 26.34 -6.89
C SER A 172 -12.39 25.78 -5.67
N ARG A 173 -11.94 26.16 -4.46
CA ARG A 173 -12.59 25.80 -3.20
C ARG A 173 -14.08 26.18 -3.20
N ASP A 174 -14.41 27.37 -3.68
CA ASP A 174 -15.78 27.87 -3.72
C ASP A 174 -16.65 27.06 -4.71
N ALA A 175 -16.07 26.61 -5.83
CA ALA A 175 -16.74 25.72 -6.77
C ALA A 175 -16.98 24.33 -6.17
N VAL A 176 -16.01 23.74 -5.45
CA VAL A 176 -16.22 22.47 -4.74
C VAL A 176 -17.29 22.60 -3.67
N GLY A 177 -17.25 23.67 -2.87
CA GLY A 177 -18.27 23.96 -1.85
C GLY A 177 -19.67 24.15 -2.46
N THR A 178 -19.73 24.87 -3.59
CA THR A 178 -20.97 25.05 -4.35
C THR A 178 -21.46 23.71 -4.87
N LEU A 179 -20.62 22.90 -5.52
CA LEU A 179 -20.96 21.57 -6.04
C LEU A 179 -21.52 20.66 -4.95
N ARG A 180 -20.84 20.58 -3.80
CA ARG A 180 -21.30 19.79 -2.66
C ARG A 180 -22.66 20.25 -2.13
N SER A 181 -22.93 21.56 -2.12
CA SER A 181 -24.22 22.11 -1.67
C SER A 181 -25.42 21.67 -2.52
N LEU A 182 -25.16 21.15 -3.71
CA LEU A 182 -26.18 20.68 -4.65
C LEU A 182 -26.65 19.24 -4.36
N ALA A 183 -25.92 18.50 -3.53
CA ALA A 183 -26.24 17.12 -3.18
C ALA A 183 -27.54 17.03 -2.37
N GLY A 184 -28.49 16.21 -2.81
CA GLY A 184 -29.73 15.90 -2.08
C GLY A 184 -30.70 17.06 -1.85
N ARG A 185 -30.49 18.22 -2.46
CA ARG A 185 -31.27 19.45 -2.21
C ARG A 185 -31.98 19.95 -3.46
N ARG A 186 -33.03 20.76 -3.28
CA ARG A 186 -33.67 21.51 -4.37
C ARG A 186 -32.82 22.75 -4.68
N TRP A 187 -32.47 22.91 -5.96
CA TRP A 187 -31.46 23.87 -6.39
C TRP A 187 -31.97 25.31 -6.39
N ASN A 188 -31.05 26.24 -6.09
CA ASN A 188 -31.29 27.67 -6.27
C ASN A 188 -30.56 28.19 -7.52
N PRO A 189 -31.29 28.61 -8.57
CA PRO A 189 -30.70 29.13 -9.81
C PRO A 189 -29.76 30.33 -9.63
N THR A 190 -29.84 31.06 -8.50
CA THR A 190 -28.93 32.18 -8.24
C THR A 190 -27.49 31.71 -7.97
N LEU A 191 -27.28 30.49 -7.45
CA LEU A 191 -25.95 29.93 -7.20
C LEU A 191 -25.14 29.80 -8.49
N LEU A 192 -25.80 29.49 -9.61
CA LEU A 192 -25.17 29.35 -10.93
C LEU A 192 -24.73 30.68 -11.55
N ARG A 193 -25.20 31.81 -11.01
CA ARG A 193 -24.79 33.15 -11.45
C ARG A 193 -23.53 33.65 -10.75
N SER A 194 -23.11 32.98 -9.67
CA SER A 194 -21.86 33.26 -8.96
C SER A 194 -20.64 32.83 -9.80
N ALA A 195 -19.44 33.27 -9.40
CA ALA A 195 -18.19 32.83 -10.05
C ALA A 195 -18.02 31.31 -9.96
N ALA A 196 -18.20 30.74 -8.77
CA ALA A 196 -18.17 29.30 -8.52
C ALA A 196 -19.20 28.53 -9.38
N GLY A 197 -20.42 29.07 -9.49
CA GLY A 197 -21.47 28.49 -10.32
C GLY A 197 -21.13 28.46 -11.81
N ARG A 198 -20.49 29.52 -12.33
CA ARG A 198 -20.01 29.58 -13.73
C ARG A 198 -18.90 28.59 -13.97
N GLU A 199 -17.96 28.47 -13.02
CA GLU A 199 -16.88 27.48 -13.08
C GLU A 199 -17.42 26.06 -13.20
N LEU A 200 -18.46 25.69 -12.42
CA LEU A 200 -19.11 24.38 -12.55
C LEU A 200 -19.76 24.15 -13.92
N ILE A 201 -20.24 25.21 -14.56
CA ILE A 201 -20.82 25.14 -15.91
C ILE A 201 -19.72 24.97 -16.96
N GLU A 202 -18.62 25.73 -16.84
CA GLU A 202 -17.46 25.66 -17.73
C GLU A 202 -16.77 24.29 -17.64
N ALA A 203 -16.69 23.72 -16.43
CA ALA A 203 -16.19 22.37 -16.18
C ALA A 203 -17.16 21.26 -16.66
N GLY A 204 -18.34 21.61 -17.18
CA GLY A 204 -19.33 20.64 -17.67
C GLY A 204 -20.03 19.82 -16.58
N LEU A 205 -19.81 20.13 -15.31
CA LEU A 205 -20.45 19.46 -14.17
C LEU A 205 -21.91 19.88 -14.03
N VAL A 206 -22.27 21.07 -14.50
CA VAL A 206 -23.63 21.60 -14.47
C VAL A 206 -24.01 22.19 -15.83
N GLY A 207 -25.20 21.88 -16.33
CA GLY A 207 -25.70 22.49 -17.56
C GLY A 207 -26.06 23.96 -17.37
N ARG A 208 -26.04 24.75 -18.45
CA ARG A 208 -26.34 26.20 -18.44
C ARG A 208 -27.72 26.56 -17.85
N LEU A 209 -28.68 25.63 -17.91
CA LEU A 209 -30.02 25.77 -17.36
C LEU A 209 -30.16 25.18 -15.94
N GLY A 210 -29.05 24.76 -15.33
CA GLY A 210 -29.02 24.11 -14.02
C GLY A 210 -29.38 22.63 -14.04
N THR A 211 -29.27 21.97 -15.19
CA THR A 211 -29.44 20.51 -15.32
C THR A 211 -28.19 19.77 -14.85
N LEU A 212 -28.36 18.68 -14.11
CA LEU A 212 -27.26 17.81 -13.71
C LEU A 212 -27.08 16.64 -14.68
N PRO A 213 -25.93 16.50 -15.36
CA PRO A 213 -25.57 15.28 -16.05
C PRO A 213 -25.60 14.08 -15.08
N ASP A 214 -25.92 12.88 -15.58
CA ASP A 214 -25.98 11.66 -14.76
C ASP A 214 -24.63 11.36 -14.07
N ALA A 215 -23.51 11.63 -14.76
CA ALA A 215 -22.18 11.50 -14.17
C ALA A 215 -22.00 12.40 -12.93
N THR A 216 -22.50 13.64 -12.98
CA THR A 216 -22.49 14.55 -11.82
C THR A 216 -23.44 14.08 -10.74
N GLN A 217 -24.61 13.51 -11.06
CA GLN A 217 -25.52 12.96 -10.05
C GLN A 217 -24.86 11.82 -9.27
N SER A 218 -24.18 10.90 -9.96
CA SER A 218 -23.40 9.83 -9.34
C SER A 218 -22.27 10.37 -8.46
N LEU A 219 -21.58 11.44 -8.91
CA LEU A 219 -20.54 12.13 -8.15
C LEU A 219 -21.09 12.77 -6.86
N LEU A 220 -22.31 13.30 -6.89
CA LEU A 220 -22.94 13.96 -5.75
C LEU A 220 -23.58 13.00 -4.76
N ALA A 221 -23.96 11.78 -5.19
CA ALA A 221 -24.72 10.84 -4.38
C ALA A 221 -24.07 10.57 -2.99
N PRO A 222 -22.74 10.41 -2.86
CA PRO A 222 -22.12 10.19 -1.54
C PRO A 222 -22.18 11.38 -0.59
N TRP A 223 -22.41 12.60 -1.10
CA TRP A 223 -22.53 13.82 -0.29
C TRP A 223 -23.95 14.13 0.17
N ALA A 224 -24.95 13.36 -0.26
CA ALA A 224 -26.34 13.59 0.13
C ALA A 224 -26.62 13.25 1.61
N GLY A 225 -25.71 12.51 2.28
CA GLY A 225 -25.79 12.19 3.70
C GLY A 225 -24.58 12.68 4.50
N ASP A 226 -24.56 12.38 5.80
CA ASP A 226 -23.51 12.79 6.74
C ASP A 226 -22.31 11.81 6.75
N VAL A 227 -21.99 11.22 5.60
CA VAL A 227 -20.88 10.26 5.50
C VAL A 227 -19.55 11.02 5.55
N GLU A 228 -18.74 10.73 6.56
CA GLU A 228 -17.37 11.20 6.64
C GLU A 228 -16.49 10.52 5.58
N PRO A 229 -15.56 11.23 4.94
CA PRO A 229 -14.63 10.63 4.00
C PRO A 229 -13.48 9.90 4.69
N VAL A 230 -12.90 8.91 4.00
CA VAL A 230 -11.52 8.52 4.24
C VAL A 230 -10.63 9.67 3.77
N THR A 231 -9.71 10.11 4.62
CA THR A 231 -8.86 11.26 4.32
C THR A 231 -7.39 10.88 4.45
N LEU A 232 -6.61 11.16 3.42
CA LEU A 232 -5.15 11.12 3.44
C LEU A 232 -4.64 12.56 3.41
N GLU A 233 -4.07 13.01 4.53
CA GLU A 233 -3.38 14.30 4.65
C GLU A 233 -1.87 14.06 4.66
N GLN A 234 -1.10 14.88 3.96
CA GLN A 234 0.36 14.77 3.95
C GLN A 234 1.02 16.13 4.20
N HIS A 235 2.07 16.11 5.00
CA HIS A 235 3.05 17.19 5.09
C HIS A 235 4.31 16.76 4.31
N LEU A 236 4.64 17.53 3.29
CA LEU A 236 5.75 17.29 2.40
C LEU A 236 7.05 17.86 3.00
N PRO A 237 8.24 17.37 2.57
CA PRO A 237 9.52 17.85 3.08
C PRO A 237 9.77 19.35 2.86
N ASP A 238 9.17 19.93 1.82
CA ASP A 238 9.27 21.35 1.48
C ASP A 238 8.32 22.25 2.29
N GLY A 239 7.55 21.68 3.21
CA GLY A 239 6.56 22.38 4.02
C GLY A 239 5.18 22.48 3.35
N GLY A 240 5.03 21.98 2.11
CA GLY A 240 3.75 21.90 1.42
C GLY A 240 2.80 20.88 2.07
N GLY A 241 1.50 21.10 1.86
CA GLY A 241 0.45 20.18 2.29
C GLY A 241 -0.28 19.56 1.10
N THR A 242 -0.66 18.29 1.21
CA THR A 242 -1.62 17.67 0.28
C THR A 242 -2.78 17.08 1.07
N ARG A 243 -3.94 17.00 0.44
CA ARG A 243 -5.11 16.33 1.00
C ARG A 243 -5.86 15.60 -0.11
N LEU A 244 -6.18 14.34 0.14
CA LEU A 244 -7.11 13.55 -0.66
C LEU A 244 -8.24 13.07 0.25
N GLN A 245 -9.47 13.32 -0.17
CA GLN A 245 -10.68 12.89 0.51
C GLN A 245 -11.47 11.98 -0.39
N ALA A 246 -11.87 10.84 0.13
CA ALA A 246 -12.65 9.87 -0.61
C ALA A 246 -13.90 9.48 0.16
N TRP A 247 -15.04 9.67 -0.50
CA TRP A 247 -16.29 9.01 -0.22
C TRP A 247 -16.42 7.85 -1.19
N SER A 248 -17.04 6.73 -0.80
CA SER A 248 -17.34 5.54 -1.63
C SER A 248 -16.74 5.50 -3.05
N GLN A 249 -17.23 6.34 -3.97
CA GLN A 249 -16.65 6.54 -5.31
C GLN A 249 -16.29 7.99 -5.65
N THR A 250 -16.61 8.97 -4.81
CA THR A 250 -16.32 10.38 -5.06
C THR A 250 -15.03 10.78 -4.39
N VAL A 251 -14.07 11.28 -5.18
CA VAL A 251 -12.75 11.68 -4.70
C VAL A 251 -12.58 13.18 -4.92
N VAL A 252 -12.07 13.86 -3.92
CA VAL A 252 -11.61 15.25 -3.98
C VAL A 252 -10.13 15.25 -3.64
N ASP A 253 -9.32 15.68 -4.59
CA ASP A 253 -7.87 15.74 -4.44
C ASP A 253 -7.35 17.17 -4.62
N GLY A 254 -6.84 17.76 -3.55
CA GLY A 254 -6.23 19.09 -3.57
C GLY A 254 -6.32 19.81 -2.23
N THR A 255 -5.88 21.06 -2.23
CA THR A 255 -5.92 21.95 -1.07
C THR A 255 -6.69 23.23 -1.40
N ASP A 256 -7.03 23.99 -0.36
CA ASP A 256 -7.68 25.30 -0.54
C ASP A 256 -6.83 26.25 -1.40
N GLU A 257 -5.50 26.10 -1.37
CA GLU A 257 -4.52 26.96 -2.06
C GLU A 257 -4.31 26.57 -3.53
N THR A 258 -4.42 25.27 -3.85
CA THR A 258 -4.09 24.72 -5.19
C THR A 258 -5.32 24.36 -6.03
N GLY A 259 -6.52 24.60 -5.47
CA GLY A 259 -7.77 24.04 -5.98
C GLY A 259 -7.80 22.52 -5.79
N ALA A 260 -8.92 21.90 -6.18
CA ALA A 260 -9.09 20.45 -6.08
C ALA A 260 -9.62 19.84 -7.36
N VAL A 261 -9.10 18.67 -7.71
CA VAL A 261 -9.67 17.81 -8.73
C VAL A 261 -10.78 16.99 -8.10
N VAL A 262 -11.94 16.93 -8.76
CA VAL A 262 -13.09 16.14 -8.30
C VAL A 262 -13.45 15.11 -9.35
N ALA A 263 -13.49 13.84 -8.96
CA ALA A 263 -13.77 12.75 -9.90
C ALA A 263 -14.44 11.55 -9.24
N ALA A 264 -15.07 10.72 -10.07
CA ALA A 264 -15.57 9.41 -9.68
C ALA A 264 -14.49 8.35 -9.93
N VAL A 265 -14.11 7.60 -8.91
CA VAL A 265 -13.02 6.61 -8.96
C VAL A 265 -13.48 5.29 -8.35
N PRO A 266 -13.28 4.14 -9.03
CA PRO A 266 -13.49 2.83 -8.42
C PRO A 266 -12.57 2.60 -7.20
N PRO A 267 -13.02 1.88 -6.16
CA PRO A 267 -12.23 1.67 -4.95
C PRO A 267 -10.82 1.13 -5.18
N ASP A 268 -10.65 0.17 -6.09
CA ASP A 268 -9.33 -0.42 -6.39
C ASP A 268 -8.35 0.62 -6.98
N ARG A 269 -8.85 1.47 -7.89
CA ARG A 269 -8.06 2.59 -8.44
C ARG A 269 -7.72 3.63 -7.39
N LEU A 270 -8.62 3.86 -6.44
CA LEU A 270 -8.37 4.74 -5.31
C LEU A 270 -7.30 4.19 -4.36
N VAL A 271 -7.24 2.88 -4.15
CA VAL A 271 -6.14 2.23 -3.43
C VAL A 271 -4.81 2.52 -4.13
N ALA A 272 -4.74 2.37 -5.46
CA ALA A 272 -3.53 2.68 -6.23
C ALA A 272 -3.13 4.16 -6.14
N LEU A 273 -4.09 5.10 -6.20
CA LEU A 273 -3.85 6.54 -6.02
C LEU A 273 -3.27 6.86 -4.64
N MET A 274 -3.88 6.37 -3.56
CA MET A 274 -3.37 6.59 -2.21
C MET A 274 -2.01 5.92 -1.99
N ALA A 275 -1.79 4.73 -2.57
CA ALA A 275 -0.51 4.04 -2.46
C ALA A 275 0.62 4.80 -3.17
N GLY A 276 0.37 5.31 -4.38
CA GLY A 276 1.32 6.15 -5.10
C GLY A 276 1.66 7.43 -4.34
N ARG A 277 0.68 8.07 -3.71
CA ARG A 277 0.89 9.26 -2.86
C ARG A 277 1.74 9.02 -1.63
N LEU A 278 1.58 7.85 -1.02
CA LEU A 278 2.42 7.43 0.10
C LEU A 278 3.86 7.11 -0.35
N GLY A 279 4.13 7.03 -1.65
CA GLY A 279 5.42 6.59 -2.17
C GLY A 279 5.62 5.08 -2.02
N ILE A 280 4.53 4.30 -1.94
CA ILE A 280 4.65 2.83 -1.84
C ILE A 280 5.31 2.30 -3.11
N GLY A 281 6.40 1.60 -2.88
CA GLY A 281 7.19 0.92 -3.88
C GLY A 281 8.09 -0.11 -3.21
N PRO A 282 8.87 -0.85 -4.00
CA PRO A 282 9.78 -1.85 -3.45
C PRO A 282 10.88 -1.14 -2.65
N ALA A 283 10.93 -1.43 -1.34
CA ALA A 283 11.98 -0.98 -0.44
C ALA A 283 12.34 -2.09 0.53
N TRP A 284 13.62 -2.16 0.92
CA TRP A 284 14.09 -3.11 1.91
C TRP A 284 13.70 -2.67 3.32
N THR A 285 12.99 -3.52 4.06
CA THR A 285 12.57 -3.21 5.42
C THR A 285 13.60 -3.70 6.43
N PHE A 286 14.19 -2.77 7.19
CA PHE A 286 15.11 -3.09 8.27
C PHE A 286 14.64 -2.50 9.60
N PRO A 287 14.47 -3.33 10.64
CA PRO A 287 14.01 -2.84 11.93
C PRO A 287 15.04 -1.88 12.55
N PHE A 288 14.52 -0.81 13.13
CA PHE A 288 15.21 -0.02 14.13
C PHE A 288 15.48 -0.89 15.37
N ARG A 289 16.60 -0.63 16.05
CA ARG A 289 16.89 -1.16 17.38
C ARG A 289 16.11 -0.38 18.43
N THR A 290 15.88 0.91 18.20
CA THR A 290 15.10 1.81 19.04
C THR A 290 13.61 1.68 18.69
N GLY A 291 12.78 1.28 19.65
CA GLY A 291 11.34 1.08 19.46
C GLY A 291 10.45 2.25 19.91
N SER A 292 11.00 3.22 20.63
CA SER A 292 10.30 4.43 21.07
C SER A 292 11.23 5.64 21.06
N LEU A 293 10.64 6.83 20.93
CA LEU A 293 11.35 8.10 20.97
C LEU A 293 10.65 9.07 21.92
N PRO A 294 11.38 10.03 22.52
CA PRO A 294 10.77 11.07 23.33
C PRO A 294 9.71 11.83 22.54
N GLU A 295 8.51 11.94 23.10
CA GLU A 295 7.32 12.47 22.42
C GLU A 295 7.54 13.91 21.92
N HIS A 296 8.19 14.75 22.72
CA HIS A 296 8.50 16.13 22.35
C HIS A 296 9.46 16.23 21.15
N LEU A 297 10.34 15.24 20.97
CA LEU A 297 11.28 15.19 19.86
C LEU A 297 10.58 14.74 18.59
N LEU A 298 9.80 13.65 18.68
CA LEU A 298 9.05 13.13 17.54
C LEU A 298 7.94 14.11 17.10
N GLY A 299 7.20 14.70 18.03
CA GLY A 299 6.13 15.66 17.73
C GLY A 299 6.62 16.86 16.93
N ARG A 300 7.78 17.44 17.28
CA ARG A 300 8.40 18.54 16.52
C ARG A 300 8.90 18.10 15.15
N ARG A 301 9.39 16.87 15.01
CA ARG A 301 9.82 16.35 13.72
C ARG A 301 8.62 16.08 12.80
N LEU A 302 7.50 15.61 13.34
CA LEU A 302 6.27 15.32 12.57
C LEU A 302 5.58 16.58 12.04
N THR A 303 5.77 17.74 12.67
CA THR A 303 5.25 19.03 12.16
C THR A 303 6.02 19.56 10.95
N GLY A 304 7.16 18.97 10.59
CA GLY A 304 7.99 19.37 9.45
C GLY A 304 8.79 20.65 9.68
N GLY A 305 9.48 21.10 8.62
CA GLY A 305 10.27 22.33 8.59
C GLY A 305 11.79 22.11 8.67
N ALA A 306 12.54 23.15 8.27
CA ALA A 306 14.01 23.13 8.24
C ALA A 306 14.66 23.06 9.64
N ASP A 307 13.90 23.41 10.69
CA ASP A 307 14.35 23.46 12.10
C ASP A 307 14.01 22.18 12.88
N ALA A 308 13.83 21.06 12.17
CA ALA A 308 13.55 19.80 12.83
C ALA A 308 14.70 19.39 13.78
N PRO A 309 14.38 18.88 14.98
CA PRO A 309 15.41 18.59 15.97
C PRO A 309 16.31 17.44 15.52
N ASP A 310 17.61 17.57 15.83
CA ASP A 310 18.56 16.46 15.71
C ASP A 310 18.24 15.35 16.72
N LEU A 311 18.61 14.11 16.36
CA LEU A 311 18.60 13.02 17.32
C LEU A 311 19.71 13.19 18.36
N PRO A 312 19.44 12.87 19.63
CA PRO A 312 20.47 12.72 20.65
C PRO A 312 21.62 11.80 20.21
N ALA A 313 22.86 12.17 20.54
CA ALA A 313 24.06 11.48 20.07
C ALA A 313 24.12 10.00 20.51
N ASP A 314 23.61 9.69 21.70
CA ASP A 314 23.49 8.34 22.22
C ASP A 314 22.54 7.46 21.38
N LEU A 315 21.44 8.03 20.89
CA LEU A 315 20.54 7.33 19.96
C LEU A 315 21.16 7.14 18.58
N VAL A 316 21.93 8.13 18.10
CA VAL A 316 22.65 8.05 16.82
C VAL A 316 23.68 6.92 16.85
N GLU A 317 24.44 6.79 17.94
CA GLU A 317 25.43 5.73 18.11
C GLU A 317 24.78 4.35 18.28
N ALA A 318 23.72 4.25 19.09
CA ALA A 318 23.03 3.00 19.37
C ALA A 318 22.28 2.45 18.14
N ASP A 319 21.67 3.33 17.34
CA ASP A 319 20.86 2.99 16.18
C ASP A 319 21.21 3.82 14.92
N PRO A 320 22.27 3.44 14.19
CA PRO A 320 22.66 4.10 12.94
C PRO A 320 21.61 3.99 11.81
N ARG A 321 20.64 3.08 11.91
CA ARG A 321 19.54 2.98 10.92
C ARG A 321 18.51 4.06 11.18
N LEU A 322 18.08 4.19 12.43
CA LEU A 322 17.22 5.28 12.85
C LEU A 322 17.89 6.63 12.52
N ALA A 323 19.18 6.80 12.78
CA ALA A 323 19.90 8.03 12.46
C ALA A 323 19.82 8.43 10.98
N ARG A 324 20.05 7.47 10.07
CA ARG A 324 19.91 7.71 8.62
C ARG A 324 18.47 8.01 8.21
N PHE A 325 17.52 7.27 8.76
CA PHE A 325 16.09 7.53 8.55
C PHE A 325 15.69 8.93 9.00
N TRP A 326 16.19 9.36 10.16
CA TRP A 326 15.90 10.67 10.75
C TRP A 326 16.49 11.82 9.95
N ALA A 327 17.71 11.65 9.43
CA ALA A 327 18.39 12.68 8.63
C ALA A 327 17.76 12.86 7.23
N ALA A 328 17.06 11.87 6.71
CA ALA A 328 16.42 11.94 5.40
C ALA A 328 15.20 12.90 5.38
N PRO A 329 14.83 13.46 4.22
CA PRO A 329 13.60 14.21 4.04
C PRO A 329 12.35 13.36 4.35
N TRP A 330 11.41 13.88 5.14
CA TRP A 330 10.20 13.15 5.55
C TRP A 330 8.96 13.66 4.84
N THR A 331 8.17 12.73 4.32
CA THR A 331 6.74 12.94 4.07
C THR A 331 5.96 12.31 5.22
N VAL A 332 5.22 13.12 5.97
CA VAL A 332 4.39 12.65 7.09
C VAL A 332 2.96 12.54 6.62
N SER A 333 2.38 11.35 6.71
CA SER A 333 1.05 11.04 6.20
C SER A 333 0.10 10.62 7.31
N PHE A 334 -1.09 11.22 7.34
CA PHE A 334 -2.17 10.91 8.27
C PHE A 334 -3.35 10.31 7.50
N LEU A 335 -3.56 9.01 7.69
CA LEU A 335 -4.69 8.28 7.10
C LEU A 335 -5.83 8.19 8.12
N ARG A 336 -6.84 9.04 7.94
CA ARG A 336 -8.05 9.11 8.77
C ARG A 336 -9.15 8.25 8.16
N ARG A 337 -9.79 7.44 9.02
CA ARG A 337 -10.92 6.59 8.65
C ARG A 337 -12.19 7.09 9.36
N PRO A 338 -13.35 7.04 8.68
CA PRO A 338 -14.63 7.39 9.30
C PRO A 338 -14.85 6.65 10.62
N GLY A 339 -15.32 7.37 11.64
CA GLY A 339 -15.61 6.79 12.96
C GLY A 339 -14.39 6.27 13.75
N LYS A 340 -13.15 6.55 13.31
CA LYS A 340 -11.93 6.25 14.08
C LYS A 340 -11.30 7.55 14.58
N PRO A 341 -11.09 7.71 15.91
CA PRO A 341 -10.67 8.99 16.46
C PRO A 341 -9.23 9.36 16.08
N ASN A 342 -8.34 8.37 15.97
CA ASN A 342 -6.92 8.58 15.69
C ASN A 342 -6.57 8.14 14.26
N PRO A 343 -5.83 8.95 13.50
CA PRO A 343 -5.30 8.55 12.20
C PRO A 343 -4.25 7.43 12.35
N VAL A 344 -4.06 6.67 11.27
CA VAL A 344 -2.82 5.92 11.09
C VAL A 344 -1.76 6.89 10.58
N THR A 345 -0.70 7.10 11.37
CA THR A 345 0.38 8.03 11.03
C THR A 345 1.57 7.25 10.47
N VAL A 346 1.94 7.56 9.24
CA VAL A 346 3.03 6.91 8.50
C VAL A 346 4.04 7.97 8.08
N VAL A 347 5.32 7.69 8.29
CA VAL A 347 6.43 8.52 7.82
C VAL A 347 7.11 7.79 6.68
N HIS A 348 7.21 8.44 5.52
CA HIS A 348 8.07 8.00 4.42
C HIS A 348 9.32 8.88 4.42
N ALA A 349 10.48 8.26 4.65
CA ALA A 349 11.77 8.92 4.58
C ALA A 349 12.44 8.59 3.25
N ASP A 350 12.77 9.61 2.47
CA ASP A 350 13.25 9.44 1.10
C ASP A 350 14.52 8.57 1.04
N GLY A 351 14.48 7.54 0.20
CA GLY A 351 15.53 6.52 0.08
C GLY A 351 15.76 5.63 1.31
N GLN A 352 15.01 5.79 2.40
CA GLN A 352 15.16 5.01 3.64
C GLN A 352 13.95 4.10 3.95
N GLY A 353 12.79 4.36 3.36
CA GLY A 353 11.58 3.54 3.52
C GLY A 353 10.57 4.13 4.50
N PHE A 354 9.83 3.27 5.21
CA PHE A 354 8.70 3.68 6.03
C PHE A 354 8.92 3.46 7.53
N ALA A 355 8.28 4.31 8.32
CA ALA A 355 8.10 4.11 9.76
C ALA A 355 6.66 4.42 10.17
N ARG A 356 6.19 3.76 11.22
CA ARG A 356 4.87 3.96 11.81
C ARG A 356 4.99 4.64 13.17
N VAL A 357 4.14 5.64 13.39
CA VAL A 357 4.00 6.31 14.68
C VAL A 357 2.86 5.64 15.45
N GLY A 358 3.18 5.12 16.63
CA GLY A 358 2.25 4.44 17.51
C GLY A 358 1.70 5.35 18.61
N ARG A 359 1.40 4.75 19.77
CA ARG A 359 0.88 5.47 20.93
C ARG A 359 2.00 6.15 21.71
N SER A 360 1.65 7.25 22.36
CA SER A 360 2.47 7.89 23.39
C SER A 360 2.10 7.36 24.77
N GLU A 361 3.09 6.92 25.55
CA GLU A 361 2.94 6.48 26.94
C GLU A 361 4.15 6.99 27.75
N ALA A 362 3.89 7.59 28.93
CA ALA A 362 4.93 8.10 29.82
C ALA A 362 5.96 9.07 29.17
N GLY A 363 5.54 9.86 28.18
CA GLY A 363 6.41 10.82 27.46
C GLY A 363 7.24 10.21 26.34
N GLU A 364 7.07 8.93 26.05
CA GLU A 364 7.70 8.20 24.94
C GLU A 364 6.64 7.82 23.90
N THR A 365 6.96 7.93 22.63
CA THR A 365 6.09 7.53 21.51
C THR A 365 6.68 6.34 20.78
N VAL A 366 5.89 5.29 20.59
CA VAL A 366 6.31 4.14 19.78
C VAL A 366 6.61 4.60 18.35
N PHE A 367 7.80 4.28 17.87
CA PHE A 367 8.24 4.61 16.52
C PHE A 367 9.09 3.47 15.97
N GLY A 368 8.62 2.83 14.91
CA GLY A 368 9.26 1.64 14.36
C GLY A 368 9.18 1.60 12.86
N THR A 369 10.17 0.96 12.23
CA THR A 369 10.15 0.67 10.79
C THR A 369 8.87 -0.08 10.42
N ASP A 370 8.35 0.23 9.24
CA ASP A 370 7.21 -0.45 8.66
C ASP A 370 7.55 -0.91 7.24
N SER A 371 7.00 -2.03 6.80
CA SER A 371 7.22 -2.49 5.43
C SER A 371 6.27 -1.75 4.48
N PRO A 372 6.69 -1.45 3.24
CA PRO A 372 5.79 -0.90 2.22
C PRO A 372 4.47 -1.68 2.08
N ALA A 373 4.54 -3.01 2.22
CA ALA A 373 3.36 -3.86 2.13
C ALA A 373 2.41 -3.76 3.33
N ASN A 374 2.92 -3.49 4.53
CA ASN A 374 2.09 -3.21 5.71
C ASN A 374 1.45 -1.82 5.64
N VAL A 375 2.13 -0.85 5.02
CA VAL A 375 1.55 0.47 4.72
C VAL A 375 0.44 0.31 3.68
N TYR A 376 0.66 -0.48 2.63
CA TYR A 376 -0.35 -0.79 1.61
C TYR A 376 -1.60 -1.44 2.22
N ARG A 377 -1.44 -2.42 3.11
CA ARG A 377 -2.55 -3.02 3.88
C ARG A 377 -3.35 -1.99 4.68
N SER A 378 -2.73 -0.94 5.20
CA SER A 378 -3.44 0.16 5.88
C SER A 378 -4.34 0.95 4.93
N VAL A 379 -3.90 1.16 3.69
CA VAL A 379 -4.71 1.81 2.64
C VAL A 379 -5.89 0.92 2.25
N VAL A 380 -5.64 -0.37 2.00
CA VAL A 380 -6.69 -1.35 1.68
C VAL A 380 -7.72 -1.41 2.81
N ARG A 381 -7.30 -1.41 4.07
CA ARG A 381 -8.21 -1.36 5.24
C ARG A 381 -8.94 -0.02 5.39
N ALA A 382 -8.41 1.07 4.85
CA ALA A 382 -9.14 2.32 4.88
C ALA A 382 -10.26 2.34 3.84
N LEU A 383 -10.07 1.69 2.70
CA LEU A 383 -10.95 1.83 1.53
C LEU A 383 -11.86 0.64 1.26
N LEU A 384 -11.43 -0.57 1.60
CA LEU A 384 -12.09 -1.84 1.26
C LEU A 384 -12.53 -2.68 2.48
N GLY A 385 -12.23 -2.25 3.72
CA GLY A 385 -12.53 -3.04 4.93
C GLY A 385 -12.45 -2.29 6.26
#